data_AF-A0A1Q7HVB1-F1
#
_entry.id   AF-A0A1Q7HVB1-F1
#
_cell.length_a   1.000
_cell.length_b   1.000
_cell.length_c   1.000
_cell.angle_alpha   90.00
_cell.angle_beta   90.00
_cell.angle_gamma   90.00
#
_symmetry.space_group_name_H-M   'P 1'
#
loop_
_entity.id
_entity.type
_entity.pdbx_description
1 polymer ?
#
loop_
_entity_poly.entity_id
_entity_poly.type
_entity_poly.pdbx_seq_one_letter_code
_entity_poly.pdbx_strand_id
1 'polypeptide(L)'
;MRSARTRTTSHFLYVPDRVAAERAGKALARAGFRSEAGPASDGDDWLVIATHDEVAERDREVATQEAMREIAIAVGGTYNGYAVRDTGVD
;
A
#
# COMPACT_ATOMS: atom_id res chain seq x y z
N MET A 1 16.14 23.53 -9.77
CA MET A 1 16.03 22.06 -9.75
C MET A 1 15.49 21.68 -8.38
N ARG A 2 14.25 21.20 -8.25
CA ARG A 2 13.73 20.75 -6.95
C ARG A 2 14.44 19.44 -6.61
N SER A 3 15.19 19.39 -5.51
CA SER A 3 15.78 18.13 -5.03
C SER A 3 14.67 17.11 -4.85
N ALA A 4 14.86 15.94 -5.44
CA ALA A 4 13.92 14.85 -5.33
C ALA A 4 13.96 14.35 -3.89
N ARG A 5 12.86 14.54 -3.15
CA ARG A 5 12.78 14.19 -1.74
C ARG A 5 12.28 12.75 -1.61
N THR A 6 13.03 11.93 -0.89
CA THR A 6 12.61 10.59 -0.49
C THR A 6 11.48 10.71 0.53
N ARG A 7 10.47 9.86 0.40
CA ARG A 7 9.33 9.78 1.32
C ARG A 7 8.96 8.32 1.54
N THR A 8 8.37 8.04 2.70
CA THR A 8 7.75 6.74 2.96
C THR A 8 6.26 6.85 2.63
N THR A 9 5.76 5.97 1.79
CA THR A 9 4.35 5.92 1.39
C THR A 9 3.72 4.63 1.91
N SER A 10 2.57 4.74 2.56
CA SER A 10 1.76 3.62 3.02
C SER A 10 0.44 3.58 2.26
N HIS A 11 0.07 2.43 1.72
CA HIS A 11 -1.15 2.15 0.98
C HIS A 11 -2.10 1.27 1.81
N PHE A 12 -3.40 1.56 1.77
CA PHE A 12 -4.41 0.89 2.59
C PHE A 12 -5.32 0.02 1.72
N LEU A 13 -5.30 -1.29 1.96
CA LEU A 13 -6.14 -2.25 1.25
C LEU A 13 -7.05 -2.92 2.29
N TYR A 14 -8.36 -2.79 2.10
CA TYR A 14 -9.37 -3.51 2.86
C TYR A 14 -9.70 -4.81 2.14
N VAL A 15 -9.67 -5.94 2.83
CA VAL A 15 -9.86 -7.28 2.25
C VAL A 15 -10.79 -8.09 3.15
N PRO A 16 -11.54 -9.06 2.61
CA PRO A 16 -12.68 -9.64 3.33
C PRO A 16 -12.29 -10.50 4.54
N ASP A 17 -11.09 -11.08 4.54
CA ASP A 17 -10.66 -11.97 5.61
C ASP A 17 -9.14 -12.09 5.71
N ARG A 18 -8.69 -12.81 6.74
CA ARG A 18 -7.27 -13.13 6.97
C ARG A 18 -6.61 -13.84 5.78
N VAL A 19 -7.32 -14.73 5.10
CA VAL A 19 -6.76 -15.51 3.99
C VAL A 19 -6.51 -14.60 2.78
N ALA A 20 -7.43 -13.68 2.50
CA ALA A 20 -7.27 -12.63 1.50
C ALA A 20 -6.10 -11.71 1.87
N ALA A 21 -5.97 -11.32 3.13
CA ALA A 21 -4.85 -10.52 3.62
C ALA A 21 -3.48 -11.21 3.43
N GLU A 22 -3.39 -12.51 3.74
CA GLU A 22 -2.17 -13.29 3.53
C GLU A 22 -1.81 -13.43 2.04
N ARG A 23 -2.81 -13.53 1.16
CA ARG A 23 -2.60 -13.55 -0.30
C ARG A 23 -2.12 -12.19 -0.81
N ALA A 24 -2.75 -11.10 -0.37
CA ALA A 24 -2.33 -9.74 -0.69
C ALA A 24 -0.88 -9.49 -0.24
N GLY A 25 -0.53 -9.86 1.00
CA GLY A 25 0.83 -9.72 1.53
C GLY A 25 1.88 -10.45 0.68
N LYS A 26 1.58 -11.65 0.18
CA LYS A 26 2.47 -12.38 -0.74
C LYS A 26 2.63 -11.69 -2.09
N ALA A 27 1.55 -11.13 -2.64
CA ALA A 27 1.60 -10.38 -3.90
C ALA A 27 2.43 -9.09 -3.74
N LEU A 28 2.20 -8.36 -2.65
CA LEU A 28 2.91 -7.14 -2.28
C LEU A 28 4.41 -7.39 -2.10
N ALA A 29 4.78 -8.46 -1.38
CA ALA A 29 6.19 -8.82 -1.20
C ALA A 29 6.90 -9.13 -2.54
N ARG A 30 6.22 -9.82 -3.47
CA ARG A 30 6.75 -10.07 -4.82
C ARG A 30 6.91 -8.79 -5.65
N ALA A 31 6.07 -7.79 -5.39
CA ALA A 31 6.14 -6.48 -6.01
C ALA A 31 7.11 -5.51 -5.30
N GLY A 32 7.79 -5.96 -4.23
CA GLY A 32 8.82 -5.18 -3.52
C GLY A 32 8.31 -4.33 -2.35
N PHE A 33 7.06 -4.51 -1.93
CA PHE A 33 6.48 -3.77 -0.80
C PHE A 33 6.65 -4.54 0.51
N ARG A 34 6.87 -3.80 1.60
CA ARG A 34 6.67 -4.33 2.97
C ARG A 34 5.17 -4.30 3.27
N SER A 35 4.66 -5.24 4.06
CA SER A 35 3.25 -5.19 4.47
C SER A 35 2.99 -5.73 5.86
N GLU A 36 1.98 -5.15 6.50
CA GLU A 36 1.42 -5.58 7.78
C GLU A 36 -0.09 -5.78 7.59
N ALA A 37 -0.66 -6.76 8.28
CA ALA A 37 -2.08 -7.09 8.18
C ALA A 37 -2.70 -7.38 9.54
N GLY A 38 -3.94 -6.92 9.74
CA GLY A 38 -4.73 -7.18 10.93
C GLY A 38 -6.22 -6.91 10.71
N PRO A 39 -7.09 -7.23 11.69
CA PRO A 39 -8.49 -6.83 11.63
C PRO A 39 -8.63 -5.32 11.46
N ALA A 40 -9.56 -4.88 10.61
CA ALA A 40 -9.91 -3.47 10.51
C ALA A 40 -10.64 -3.02 11.78
N SER A 41 -10.54 -1.73 12.12
CA SER A 41 -11.15 -1.19 13.34
C SER A 41 -12.66 -0.98 13.24
N ASP A 42 -13.23 -1.02 12.04
CA ASP A 42 -14.58 -0.57 11.70
C ASP A 42 -15.52 -1.68 11.20
N GLY A 43 -15.10 -2.95 11.21
CA GLY A 43 -15.97 -4.05 10.78
C GLY A 43 -15.30 -5.42 10.78
N ASP A 44 -15.87 -6.34 10.00
CA ASP A 44 -15.39 -7.72 9.84
C ASP A 44 -14.23 -7.85 8.82
N ASP A 45 -13.91 -6.76 8.12
CA ASP A 45 -12.84 -6.72 7.14
C ASP A 45 -11.45 -6.76 7.81
N TRP A 46 -10.44 -7.09 7.00
CA TRP A 46 -9.03 -7.02 7.33
C TRP A 46 -8.40 -5.83 6.62
N LEU A 47 -7.52 -5.13 7.32
CA LEU A 47 -6.69 -4.07 6.77
C LEU A 47 -5.29 -4.61 6.48
N VAL A 48 -4.83 -4.39 5.25
CA VAL A 48 -3.44 -4.57 4.83
C VAL A 48 -2.83 -3.20 4.57
N ILE A 49 -1.70 -2.92 5.22
CA ILE A 49 -0.92 -1.70 5.03
C ILE A 49 0.32 -2.09 4.23
N ALA A 50 0.45 -1.61 3.00
CA ALA A 50 1.64 -1.81 2.17
C ALA A 50 2.53 -0.57 2.21
N THR A 51 3.81 -0.72 2.55
CA THR A 51 4.74 0.39 2.74
C THR A 51 5.96 0.24 1.85
N HIS A 52 6.40 1.36 1.27
CA HIS A 52 7.66 1.48 0.54
C HIS A 52 8.23 2.88 0.67
N ASP A 53 9.52 3.02 0.32
CA ASP A 53 10.22 4.29 0.26
C ASP A 53 10.41 4.66 -1.21
N GLU A 54 10.00 5.88 -1.57
CA GLU A 54 10.02 6.33 -2.96
C GLU A 54 10.55 7.75 -3.09
N VAL A 55 11.01 8.08 -4.29
CA VAL A 55 11.27 9.45 -4.71
C VAL A 55 9.98 10.01 -5.28
N ALA A 56 9.58 11.21 -4.83
CA ALA A 56 8.34 11.84 -5.28
C ALA A 56 8.35 12.11 -6.80
N GLU A 57 7.66 11.25 -7.57
CA GLU A 57 7.48 11.34 -9.01
C GLU A 57 6.05 10.97 -9.38
N ARG A 58 5.33 11.88 -10.03
CA ARG A 58 3.87 11.79 -10.22
C ARG A 58 3.44 10.55 -11.02
N ASP A 59 4.18 10.20 -12.06
CA ASP A 59 3.81 9.06 -12.93
C ASP A 59 4.02 7.72 -12.22
N ARG A 60 5.07 7.62 -11.38
CA ARG A 60 5.29 6.44 -10.52
C ARG A 60 4.21 6.30 -9.46
N GLU A 61 3.73 7.42 -8.93
CA GLU A 61 2.66 7.40 -7.94
C GLU A 61 1.35 6.84 -8.54
N VAL A 62 0.98 7.27 -9.75
CA VAL A 62 -0.22 6.74 -10.44
C VAL A 62 -0.07 5.25 -10.73
N ALA A 63 1.06 4.83 -11.30
CA ALA A 63 1.32 3.41 -11.58
C ALA A 63 1.26 2.55 -10.30
N THR A 64 1.81 3.05 -9.19
CA THR A 64 1.77 2.36 -7.89
C THR A 64 0.33 2.22 -7.39
N GLN A 65 -0.49 3.27 -7.49
CA GLN A 65 -1.89 3.22 -7.07
C GLN A 65 -2.72 2.22 -7.89
N GLU A 66 -2.49 2.15 -9.21
CA GLU A 66 -3.16 1.16 -10.06
C GLU A 66 -2.73 -0.27 -9.69
N ALA A 67 -1.42 -0.52 -9.46
CA ALA A 67 -0.95 -1.82 -8.99
C ALA A 67 -1.57 -2.23 -7.65
N MET A 68 -1.71 -1.29 -6.70
CA MET A 68 -2.37 -1.53 -5.41
C MET A 68 -3.85 -1.89 -5.61
N ARG A 69 -4.55 -1.18 -6.49
CA ARG A 69 -5.94 -1.47 -6.84
C ARG A 69 -6.08 -2.87 -7.43
N GLU A 70 -5.22 -3.25 -8.37
CA GLU A 70 -5.23 -4.59 -8.98
C GLU A 70 -5.00 -5.70 -7.95
N ILE A 71 -4.04 -5.52 -7.04
CA ILE A 71 -3.78 -6.49 -5.96
C ILE A 71 -5.00 -6.62 -5.04
N ALA A 72 -5.62 -5.51 -4.65
CA ALA A 72 -6.83 -5.54 -3.81
C ALA A 72 -7.97 -6.29 -4.51
N ILE A 73 -8.27 -5.95 -5.77
CA ILE A 73 -9.33 -6.60 -6.56
C ILE A 73 -9.08 -8.10 -6.70
N ALA A 74 -7.83 -8.52 -6.94
CA ALA A 74 -7.46 -9.92 -7.11
C ALA A 74 -7.74 -10.79 -5.87
N VAL A 75 -7.83 -10.18 -4.68
CA VAL A 75 -8.17 -10.87 -3.43
C VAL A 75 -9.59 -10.55 -2.92
N GLY A 76 -10.42 -9.90 -3.76
CA GLY A 76 -11.79 -9.52 -3.40
C GLY A 76 -11.88 -8.30 -2.47
N GLY A 77 -10.81 -7.51 -2.37
CA GLY A 77 -10.72 -6.32 -1.54
C GLY A 77 -10.82 -5.00 -2.32
N THR A 78 -10.63 -3.91 -1.60
CA THR A 78 -10.70 -2.53 -2.11
C THR A 78 -9.47 -1.75 -1.67
N TYR A 79 -8.93 -0.96 -2.59
CA TYR A 79 -7.89 0.02 -2.30
C TYR A 79 -8.51 1.35 -1.81
N ASN A 80 -8.08 1.83 -0.65
CA ASN A 80 -8.63 3.03 0.01
C ASN A 80 -7.63 4.21 0.09
N GLY A 81 -6.69 4.28 -0.85
CA GLY A 81 -5.74 5.38 -0.94
C GLY A 81 -4.47 5.16 -0.13
N TYR A 82 -3.74 6.26 0.10
CA TYR A 82 -2.39 6.24 0.66
C TYR A 82 -2.13 7.43 1.58
N ALA A 83 -1.12 7.28 2.43
CA ALA A 83 -0.57 8.34 3.27
C ALA A 83 0.92 8.46 3.01
N VAL A 84 1.40 9.71 2.99
CA VAL A 84 2.82 10.02 2.81
C VAL A 84 3.38 10.54 4.13
N ARG A 85 4.51 9.98 4.55
CA ARG A 85 5.37 10.54 5.60
C ARG A 85 6.67 11.00 4.98
N ASP A 86 6.93 12.29 5.14
CA ASP A 86 8.16 12.91 4.70
C ASP A 86 9.30 12.46 5.63
N THR A 87 10.37 11.90 5.07
CA THR A 87 11.60 11.57 5.80
C THR A 87 12.64 12.65 5.53
N GLY A 88 12.28 13.90 5.77
CA GLY A 88 13.22 15.01 5.76
C GLY A 88 14.26 14.83 6.85
N VAL A 89 15.52 14.64 6.44
CA VAL A 89 16.65 15.04 7.29
C VAL A 89 16.85 16.53 6.99
N ASP A 90 16.60 17.38 7.99
CA ASP A 90 17.03 18.78 8.01
C ASP A 90 18.56 18.88 7.86
#